data_AF-A0A2I6BYN6-F1
#
_entry.id   AF-A0A2I6BYN6-F1
#
_cell.length_a   1.000
_cell.length_b   1.000
_cell.length_c   1.000
_cell.angle_alpha   90.00
_cell.angle_beta   90.00
_cell.angle_gamma   90.00
#
_symmetry.space_group_name_H-M   'P 1'
#
loop_
_entity.id
_entity.type
_entity.pdbx_description
1 polymer ?
#
loop_
_entity_poly.entity_id
_entity_poly.type
_entity_poly.pdbx_seq_one_letter_code
_entity_poly.pdbx_strand_id
1 'polypeptide(L)'
;MLMKILFFAGLMSLCWWRKNIILLLLSMEMMLMILFLMISSMNFMYSSTNSMFMLVMMVIGSSIGISMMVAMSRLQNSTNSSSIWSLTFDKNVDFFGAIIFPKF
;
A
#
# COMPACT_ATOMS: atom_id res chain seq x y z
N MET A 1 -22.71 0.92 -7.76
CA MET A 1 -21.83 0.12 -8.65
C MET A 1 -20.40 0.67 -8.67
N LEU A 2 -20.20 1.90 -9.17
CA LEU A 2 -18.89 2.56 -9.38
C LEU A 2 -17.88 2.39 -8.23
N MET A 3 -18.25 2.64 -6.98
CA MET A 3 -17.34 2.50 -5.82
C MET A 3 -16.75 1.08 -5.65
N LYS A 4 -17.48 0.02 -6.03
CA LYS A 4 -16.94 -1.36 -6.01
C LYS A 4 -15.86 -1.54 -7.08
N ILE A 5 -16.02 -0.92 -8.25
CA ILE A 5 -15.04 -0.94 -9.34
C ILE A 5 -13.77 -0.21 -8.91
N LEU A 6 -13.89 0.97 -8.26
CA LEU A 6 -12.76 1.68 -7.68
C LEU A 6 -12.01 0.83 -6.64
N PHE A 7 -12.72 0.14 -5.75
CA PHE A 7 -12.10 -0.75 -4.75
C PHE A 7 -11.30 -1.89 -5.39
N PHE A 8 -11.86 -2.56 -6.41
CA PHE A 8 -11.13 -3.60 -7.17
C PHE A 8 -9.94 -3.02 -7.94
N ALA A 9 -10.04 -1.81 -8.50
CA ALA A 9 -8.91 -1.14 -9.14
C ALA A 9 -7.79 -0.80 -8.14
N GLY A 10 -8.14 -0.38 -6.92
CA GLY A 10 -7.19 -0.17 -5.82
C GLY A 10 -6.46 -1.46 -5.43
N LEU A 11 -7.20 -2.57 -5.25
CA LEU A 11 -6.61 -3.90 -4.99
C LEU A 11 -5.66 -4.34 -6.11
N MET A 12 -6.04 -4.17 -7.38
CA MET A 12 -5.15 -4.49 -8.51
C MET A 12 -3.91 -3.60 -8.56
N SER A 13 -4.02 -2.32 -8.17
CA SER A 13 -2.88 -1.41 -8.05
C SER A 13 -1.99 -1.68 -6.81
N LEU A 14 -2.41 -2.55 -5.90
CA LEU A 14 -1.62 -3.02 -4.75
C LEU A 14 -0.92 -4.34 -5.06
N CYS A 15 -1.63 -5.27 -5.71
CA CYS A 15 -1.05 -6.52 -6.19
C CYS A 15 -0.07 -6.33 -7.37
N TRP A 16 -0.08 -5.16 -8.03
CA TRP A 16 0.88 -4.88 -9.10
C TRP A 16 2.29 -4.64 -8.54
N TRP A 17 3.24 -5.44 -9.01
CA TRP A 17 4.64 -5.33 -8.62
C TRP A 17 5.28 -4.01 -9.06
N ARG A 18 5.60 -3.14 -8.09
CA ARG A 18 6.19 -1.82 -8.29
C ARG A 18 7.60 -1.77 -7.68
N LYS A 19 8.58 -1.29 -8.44
CA LYS A 19 9.98 -1.17 -8.00
C LYS A 19 10.17 -0.20 -6.83
N ASN A 20 9.35 0.85 -6.72
CA ASN A 20 9.52 1.91 -5.72
C ASN A 20 8.50 1.76 -4.59
N ILE A 21 8.98 1.67 -3.34
CA ILE A 21 8.14 1.50 -2.13
C ILE A 21 7.11 2.63 -1.99
N ILE A 22 7.48 3.87 -2.33
CA ILE A 22 6.61 5.07 -2.35
C ILE A 22 5.31 4.82 -3.12
N LEU A 23 5.39 4.16 -4.27
CA LEU A 23 4.24 3.93 -5.15
C LEU A 23 3.33 2.79 -4.68
N LEU A 24 3.77 2.01 -3.68
CA LEU A 24 2.96 1.00 -2.98
C LEU A 24 2.27 1.61 -1.75
N LEU A 25 2.92 2.54 -1.03
CA LEU A 25 2.23 3.33 0.00
C LEU A 25 1.08 4.15 -0.60
N LEU A 26 1.31 4.79 -1.75
CA LEU A 26 0.29 5.61 -2.41
C LEU A 26 -0.95 4.79 -2.81
N SER A 27 -0.78 3.54 -3.26
CA SER A 27 -1.93 2.67 -3.56
C SER A 27 -2.63 2.14 -2.29
N MET A 28 -1.92 2.01 -1.16
CA MET A 28 -2.55 1.75 0.15
C MET A 28 -3.43 2.93 0.59
N GLU A 29 -2.92 4.18 0.52
CA GLU A 29 -3.70 5.37 0.87
C GLU A 29 -4.94 5.53 -0.03
N MET A 30 -4.80 5.30 -1.34
CA MET A 30 -5.95 5.35 -2.26
C MET A 30 -7.00 4.27 -1.93
N MET A 31 -6.61 3.06 -1.56
CA MET A 31 -7.55 2.02 -1.11
C MET A 31 -8.28 2.43 0.18
N LEU A 32 -7.55 3.00 1.15
CA LEU A 32 -8.11 3.46 2.43
C LEU A 32 -9.09 4.63 2.24
N MET A 33 -8.80 5.57 1.32
CA MET A 33 -9.72 6.65 0.95
C MET A 33 -11.00 6.13 0.29
N ILE A 34 -10.93 5.11 -0.56
CA ILE A 34 -12.11 4.47 -1.16
C ILE A 34 -12.95 3.78 -0.08
N LEU A 35 -12.31 3.13 0.90
CA LEU A 35 -12.97 2.56 2.08
C LEU A 35 -13.66 3.64 2.93
N PHE A 36 -13.01 4.77 3.18
CA PHE A 36 -13.62 5.91 3.88
C PHE A 36 -14.85 6.44 3.14
N LEU A 37 -14.77 6.68 1.83
CA LEU A 37 -15.90 7.15 1.03
C LEU A 37 -17.06 6.14 0.98
N MET A 38 -16.76 4.84 0.93
CA MET A 38 -17.76 3.78 1.04
C MET A 38 -18.46 3.82 2.40
N ILE A 39 -17.69 3.88 3.50
CA ILE A 39 -18.23 3.87 4.86
C ILE A 39 -19.02 5.16 5.15
N SER A 40 -18.55 6.34 4.73
CA SER A 40 -19.28 7.60 4.94
C SER A 40 -20.58 7.66 4.14
N SER A 41 -20.63 7.12 2.92
CA SER A 41 -21.84 7.10 2.09
C SER A 41 -23.01 6.30 2.68
N MET A 42 -22.73 5.36 3.58
CA MET A 42 -23.74 4.51 4.24
C MET A 42 -24.19 5.06 5.61
N ASN A 43 -23.52 6.09 6.14
CA ASN A 43 -23.52 6.44 7.57
C ASN A 43 -24.11 7.82 7.83
N PHE A 44 -25.43 7.95 7.68
CA PHE A 44 -26.09 9.25 7.51
C PHE A 44 -26.43 10.03 8.80
N MET A 45 -26.33 9.46 10.01
CA MET A 45 -26.80 10.12 11.25
C MET A 45 -25.92 9.91 12.49
N TYR A 46 -25.64 8.66 12.89
CA TYR A 46 -25.03 8.36 14.21
C TYR A 46 -23.51 8.10 14.19
N SER A 47 -22.86 8.28 13.05
CA SER A 47 -21.58 7.65 12.73
C SER A 47 -20.47 8.61 12.30
N SER A 48 -20.69 9.92 12.43
CA SER A 48 -19.70 10.97 12.16
C SER A 48 -18.48 10.92 13.08
N THR A 49 -18.64 10.54 14.35
CA THR A 49 -17.53 10.31 15.28
C THR A 49 -16.71 9.08 14.87
N ASN A 50 -17.36 8.00 14.47
CA ASN A 50 -16.68 6.77 14.03
C ASN A 50 -15.90 6.97 12.72
N SER A 51 -16.42 7.77 11.78
CA SER A 51 -15.69 8.12 10.55
C SER A 51 -14.50 9.06 10.82
N MET A 52 -14.61 9.98 11.78
CA MET A 52 -13.47 10.78 12.27
C MET A 52 -12.38 9.91 12.88
N PHE A 53 -12.71 8.97 13.77
CA PHE A 53 -11.74 8.02 14.33
C PHE A 53 -11.05 7.19 13.24
N MET A 54 -11.77 6.77 12.19
CA MET A 54 -11.17 6.02 11.09
C MET A 54 -10.18 6.85 10.26
N LEU A 55 -10.45 8.15 10.04
CA LEU A 55 -9.48 9.06 9.42
C LEU A 55 -8.21 9.22 10.26
N VAL A 56 -8.34 9.37 11.58
CA VAL A 56 -7.19 9.47 12.50
C VAL A 56 -6.33 8.20 12.44
N MET A 57 -6.95 7.02 12.49
CA MET A 57 -6.23 5.74 12.38
C MET A 57 -5.57 5.55 11.01
N MET A 58 -6.20 6.03 9.93
CA MET A 58 -5.64 6.01 8.57
C MET A 58 -4.36 6.86 8.46
N VAL A 59 -4.38 8.08 8.99
CA VAL A 59 -3.22 9.01 9.00
C VAL A 59 -2.09 8.49 9.90
N ILE A 60 -2.41 7.90 11.06
CA ILE A 60 -1.42 7.21 11.89
C ILE A 60 -0.78 6.07 11.10
N GLY A 61 -1.58 5.24 10.43
CA GLY A 61 -1.10 4.14 9.58
C GLY A 61 -0.14 4.58 8.47
N SER A 62 -0.47 5.62 7.71
CA SER A 62 0.43 6.09 6.64
C SER A 62 1.67 6.80 7.16
N SER A 63 1.59 7.54 8.27
CA SER A 63 2.79 8.13 8.91
C SER A 63 3.79 7.05 9.38
N ILE A 64 3.30 5.92 9.90
CA ILE A 64 4.12 4.74 10.24
C ILE A 64 4.73 4.11 8.99
N GLY A 65 3.95 3.96 7.91
CA GLY A 65 4.49 3.47 6.63
C GLY A 65 5.62 4.34 6.07
N ILE A 66 5.45 5.67 6.12
CA ILE A 66 6.46 6.63 5.65
C ILE A 66 7.71 6.57 6.53
N SER A 67 7.58 6.45 7.85
CA SER A 67 8.74 6.32 8.75
C SER A 67 9.51 5.01 8.53
N MET A 68 8.81 3.90 8.28
CA MET A 68 9.40 2.61 7.88
C MET A 68 10.19 2.73 6.57
N MET A 69 9.65 3.45 5.58
CA MET A 69 10.32 3.72 4.31
C MET A 69 11.58 4.59 4.47
N VAL A 70 11.55 5.58 5.38
CA VAL A 70 12.71 6.42 5.73
C VAL A 70 13.78 5.64 6.52
N ALA A 71 13.38 4.64 7.33
CA ALA A 71 14.33 3.71 7.93
C ALA A 71 15.00 2.83 6.86
N MET A 72 14.23 2.28 5.92
CA MET A 72 14.75 1.39 4.88
C MET A 72 15.68 2.11 3.89
N SER A 73 15.37 3.34 3.49
CA SER A 73 16.25 4.11 2.60
C SER A 73 17.61 4.45 3.22
N ARG A 74 17.69 4.60 4.55
CA ARG A 74 18.96 4.75 5.29
C ARG A 74 19.76 3.46 5.39
N LEU A 75 19.10 2.30 5.41
CA LEU A 75 19.76 1.00 5.51
C LEU A 75 20.36 0.51 4.19
N GLN A 76 19.80 0.95 3.04
CA GLN A 76 20.10 0.36 1.73
C GLN A 76 20.35 1.39 0.62
N ASN A 77 20.47 2.68 0.96
CA ASN A 77 20.72 3.83 0.06
C ASN A 77 19.78 3.93 -1.17
N SER A 78 18.66 3.21 -1.16
CA SER A 78 17.73 3.08 -2.28
C SER A 78 16.31 2.83 -1.77
N THR A 79 15.31 3.22 -2.56
CA THR A 79 13.87 3.07 -2.23
C THR A 79 13.24 1.87 -2.94
N ASN A 80 14.08 0.91 -3.33
CA ASN A 80 13.72 -0.25 -4.14
C ASN A 80 13.06 -1.34 -3.28
N SER A 81 11.97 -1.93 -3.76
CA SER A 81 11.21 -2.99 -3.08
C SER A 81 11.88 -4.37 -3.15
N SER A 82 12.80 -4.59 -4.10
CA SER A 82 13.45 -5.89 -4.34
C SER A 82 14.21 -6.43 -3.13
N SER A 83 14.80 -5.56 -2.32
CA SER A 83 15.57 -5.90 -1.13
C SER A 83 14.71 -6.37 0.06
N ILE A 84 13.42 -6.02 0.08
CA ILE A 84 12.46 -6.56 1.05
C ILE A 84 12.18 -8.04 0.71
N TRP A 85 12.04 -8.38 -0.57
CA TRP A 85 11.69 -9.75 -0.97
C TRP A 85 12.88 -10.71 -1.10
N SER A 86 14.12 -10.22 -1.17
CA SER A 86 15.30 -11.07 -0.90
C SER A 86 15.34 -11.62 0.53
N LEU A 87 14.51 -11.10 1.44
CA LEU A 87 14.31 -11.66 2.79
C LEU A 87 13.13 -12.65 2.87
N THR A 88 12.29 -12.75 1.83
CA THR A 88 11.14 -13.68 1.78
C THR A 88 11.34 -14.84 0.81
N PHE A 89 12.27 -14.75 -0.14
CA PHE A 89 12.61 -15.83 -1.07
C PHE A 89 13.89 -16.56 -0.66
N ASP A 90 13.73 -17.71 -0.01
CA ASP A 90 14.85 -18.64 0.24
C ASP A 90 15.15 -19.47 -1.02
N LYS A 91 16.09 -18.95 -1.84
CA LYS A 91 16.98 -19.60 -2.85
C LYS A 91 16.41 -20.52 -3.96
N ASN A 92 15.20 -21.05 -3.82
CA ASN A 92 14.68 -22.11 -4.70
C ASN A 92 13.94 -21.60 -5.95
N VAL A 93 13.89 -20.27 -6.17
CA VAL A 93 13.07 -19.65 -7.25
C VAL A 93 13.86 -18.60 -8.06
N ASP A 94 15.19 -18.61 -7.95
CA ASP A 94 16.10 -17.61 -8.56
C ASP A 94 15.92 -17.45 -10.08
N PHE A 95 15.51 -18.51 -10.78
CA PHE A 95 15.25 -18.50 -12.22
C PHE A 95 13.99 -17.69 -12.62
N PHE A 96 12.91 -17.75 -11.83
CA PHE A 96 11.66 -17.05 -12.17
C PHE A 96 11.69 -15.58 -11.73
N GLY A 97 12.38 -15.29 -10.62
CA GLY A 97 12.61 -13.90 -10.17
C GLY A 97 13.35 -13.04 -11.21
N ALA A 98 14.30 -13.63 -11.95
CA ALA A 98 15.05 -12.94 -13.00
C ALA A 98 14.19 -12.48 -14.20
N ILE A 99 13.06 -13.16 -14.46
CA ILE A 99 12.15 -12.84 -15.58
C ILE A 99 11.19 -11.71 -15.18
N ILE A 100 10.75 -11.67 -13.92
CA ILE A 100 9.77 -10.69 -13.40
C ILE A 100 10.47 -9.39 -12.93
N PHE A 101 11.70 -9.48 -12.44
CA PHE A 101 12.50 -8.33 -11.99
C PHE A 101 13.74 -8.11 -12.87
N PRO A 102 13.57 -7.53 -14.08
CA PRO A 102 14.71 -7.09 -14.88
C PRO A 102 15.51 -6.04 -14.09
N LYS A 103 16.80 -6.34 -13.88
CA LYS A 103 17.80 -5.49 -13.20
C LYS A 103 18.11 -4.25 -14.03
N PHE A 104 17.28 -3.23 -13.85
CA PHE A 104 17.45 -1.84 -14.27
C PHE A 104 16.81 -0.95 -13.19
#